data_AF-A0A6S5TZ12-F1
#
_entry.id   AF-A0A6S5TZ12-F1
#
_cell.length_a   1.000
_cell.length_b   1.000
_cell.length_c   1.000
_cell.angle_alpha   90.00
_cell.angle_beta   90.00
_cell.angle_gamma   90.00
#
_symmetry.space_group_name_H-M   'P 1'
#
loop_
_entity.id
_entity.type
_entity.pdbx_description
1 polymer ?
#
loop_
_entity_poly.entity_id
_entity_poly.type
_entity_poly.pdbx_seq_one_letter_code
_entity_poly.pdbx_strand_id
1 'polypeptide(L)'
;MSRKPGAIHSSILAFDQEAFWSRDAARELLFLLADRWREFSQERRDQITDRILSGPDQLSHLTEDQHHDLRDRLIARYARYLEIKGCDLTENYRERLAGIIRGISEWDDGWATSTVTKWGSQAGWVRTDETADELMSIPVNQVIATAKGDLKRDLGSLTEKRPFTGLVKANPRKALSALTIAGKADDYPEAFWSSMIDELPADIPPRLRRVFLNRVARLPYAVIAKLRHTLGRWLEKNLVATLKFDDGLGWAVCDHIVGGILSGGADAAKSGIGEVRQGGQVIQRSRRTLDHAINGPVGMCTEALFHAVSREEKEAGSLIPDHIKLRIERLFSAPGEGSDHAVSIVSRRLNWLMFVDPVWTVGRLIPMLEFDHPASEPAWNGFLHFGRGPWPPLAAIIKPLLLRLFPWIEGFSWNQELSNIAAQWLGFMRVFHPNEQGGLSQVEMRSVLRAMSDETRNRFIFWLGLVGKENENGWAEHVIPLINEDWPRERRYRTAASMRSWIGLLVDTGDSFPIVYEAMKKFVVPVETNDYPFYRFTREIRDEMPITVLFPETTLDLMNRATPQVLTRPSYELPKVLALIAETEPNLTSDPRYLRLIDLVERS
;
A
#
# COMPACT_ATOMS: atom_id res chain seq x y z
N MET A 1 -16.58 -25.20 -37.13
CA MET A 1 -16.75 -24.48 -38.42
C MET A 1 -15.37 -24.12 -38.96
N SER A 2 -14.89 -24.81 -39.99
CA SER A 2 -13.61 -24.51 -40.65
C SER A 2 -13.82 -23.30 -41.58
N ARG A 3 -13.31 -22.13 -41.21
CA ARG A 3 -13.31 -20.94 -42.09
C ARG A 3 -12.20 -21.12 -43.13
N LYS A 4 -12.50 -20.83 -44.41
CA LYS A 4 -11.54 -20.92 -45.52
C LYS A 4 -10.27 -20.06 -45.22
N PRO A 5 -9.05 -20.50 -45.58
CA PRO A 5 -7.80 -19.77 -45.32
C PRO A 5 -7.80 -18.31 -45.79
N GLY A 6 -8.57 -18.00 -46.84
CA GLY A 6 -8.74 -16.64 -47.34
C GLY A 6 -9.43 -15.66 -46.39
N ALA A 7 -10.33 -16.11 -45.52
CA ALA A 7 -11.12 -15.23 -44.65
C ALA A 7 -10.35 -14.76 -43.40
N ILE A 8 -9.39 -15.56 -42.92
CA ILE A 8 -8.59 -15.25 -41.72
C ILE A 8 -7.57 -14.14 -42.02
N HIS A 9 -6.95 -14.20 -43.21
CA HIS A 9 -5.99 -13.20 -43.67
C HIS A 9 -6.58 -11.79 -43.79
N SER A 10 -7.76 -11.67 -44.43
CA SER A 10 -8.46 -10.40 -44.58
C SER A 10 -8.80 -9.78 -43.23
N SER A 11 -9.10 -10.59 -42.21
CA SER A 11 -9.37 -10.09 -40.86
C SER A 11 -8.11 -9.62 -40.13
N ILE A 12 -6.96 -10.27 -40.31
CA ILE A 12 -5.68 -9.84 -39.69
C ILE A 12 -5.20 -8.50 -40.29
N LEU A 13 -5.30 -8.34 -41.61
CA LEU A 13 -4.95 -7.08 -42.26
C LEU A 13 -6.00 -5.98 -42.04
N ALA A 14 -7.24 -6.32 -41.67
CA ALA A 14 -8.29 -5.36 -41.36
C ALA A 14 -8.29 -4.85 -39.91
N PHE A 15 -7.42 -5.39 -39.04
CA PHE A 15 -7.23 -4.80 -37.71
C PHE A 15 -6.70 -3.37 -37.84
N ASP A 16 -7.17 -2.46 -36.99
CA ASP A 16 -6.50 -1.18 -36.80
C ASP A 16 -5.14 -1.38 -36.12
N GLN A 17 -4.30 -0.35 -36.11
CA GLN A 17 -2.94 -0.48 -35.56
C GLN A 17 -2.92 -0.69 -34.05
N GLU A 18 -3.89 -0.15 -33.32
CA GLU A 18 -3.98 -0.34 -31.88
C GLU A 18 -4.32 -1.80 -31.53
N ALA A 19 -5.26 -2.41 -32.25
CA ALA A 19 -5.65 -3.81 -32.07
C ALA A 19 -4.55 -4.77 -32.53
N PHE A 20 -3.84 -4.47 -33.63
CA PHE A 20 -2.75 -5.32 -34.13
C PHE A 20 -1.56 -5.37 -33.16
N TRP A 21 -1.23 -4.24 -32.52
CA TRP A 21 -0.12 -4.14 -31.56
C TRP A 21 -0.55 -4.24 -30.09
N SER A 22 -1.82 -4.60 -29.83
CA SER A 22 -2.36 -4.76 -28.48
C SER A 22 -1.59 -5.84 -27.70
N ARG A 23 -1.15 -5.49 -26.49
CA ARG A 23 -0.40 -6.41 -25.61
C ARG A 23 -1.22 -7.64 -25.21
N ASP A 24 -2.54 -7.48 -25.11
CA ASP A 24 -3.44 -8.57 -24.71
C ASP A 24 -3.67 -9.58 -25.84
N ALA A 25 -3.59 -9.11 -27.11
CA ALA A 25 -3.80 -9.92 -28.30
C ALA A 25 -2.50 -10.45 -28.92
N ALA A 26 -1.34 -9.85 -28.59
CA ALA A 26 -0.01 -10.15 -29.14
C ALA A 26 0.30 -11.66 -29.23
N ARG A 27 0.05 -12.39 -28.15
CA ARG A 27 0.32 -13.83 -28.07
C ARG A 27 -0.54 -14.65 -29.02
N GLU A 28 -1.85 -14.40 -29.02
CA GLU A 28 -2.79 -15.15 -29.86
C GLU A 28 -2.58 -14.80 -31.34
N LEU A 29 -2.23 -13.55 -31.66
CA LEU A 29 -1.87 -13.10 -33.00
C LEU A 29 -0.60 -13.81 -33.50
N LEU A 30 0.48 -13.82 -32.73
CA LEU A 30 1.73 -14.46 -33.12
C LEU A 30 1.62 -15.98 -33.22
N PHE A 31 0.83 -16.62 -32.35
CA PHE A 31 0.53 -18.05 -32.47
C PHE A 31 -0.28 -18.37 -33.73
N LEU A 32 -1.30 -17.57 -34.03
CA LEU A 32 -2.10 -17.73 -35.24
C LEU A 32 -1.26 -17.57 -36.50
N LEU A 33 -0.39 -16.55 -36.53
CA LEU A 33 0.53 -16.31 -37.64
C LEU A 33 1.51 -17.46 -37.81
N ALA A 34 2.12 -17.94 -36.72
CA ALA A 34 3.07 -19.05 -36.77
C ALA A 34 2.42 -20.38 -37.19
N ASP A 35 1.22 -20.69 -36.67
CA ASP A 35 0.47 -21.93 -37.01
C ASP A 35 0.04 -21.96 -38.47
N ARG A 36 -0.46 -20.82 -38.99
CA ARG A 36 -1.05 -20.73 -40.34
C ARG A 36 -0.09 -20.18 -41.40
N TRP A 37 1.16 -19.88 -41.06
CA TRP A 37 2.11 -19.21 -41.96
C TRP A 37 2.21 -19.91 -43.32
N ARG A 38 2.29 -21.24 -43.31
CA ARG A 38 2.44 -22.08 -44.51
C ARG A 38 1.20 -22.06 -45.42
N GLU A 39 0.04 -21.70 -44.90
CA GLU A 39 -1.22 -21.62 -45.64
C GLU A 39 -1.38 -20.29 -46.39
N PHE A 40 -0.57 -19.27 -46.06
CA PHE A 40 -0.56 -17.99 -46.76
C PHE A 40 0.27 -18.06 -48.05
N SER A 41 -0.19 -17.39 -49.12
CA SER A 41 0.60 -17.18 -50.33
C SER A 41 1.78 -16.24 -50.03
N GLN A 42 2.81 -16.26 -50.88
CA GLN A 42 4.01 -15.44 -50.67
C GLN A 42 3.68 -13.95 -50.57
N GLU A 43 2.85 -13.43 -51.48
CA GLU A 43 2.38 -12.04 -51.47
C GLU A 43 1.74 -11.62 -50.12
N ARG A 44 1.04 -12.54 -49.45
CA ARG A 44 0.37 -12.29 -48.17
C ARG A 44 1.32 -12.34 -46.99
N ARG A 45 2.30 -13.23 -47.03
CA ARG A 45 3.39 -13.26 -46.04
C ARG A 45 4.15 -11.95 -46.10
N ASP A 46 4.46 -11.46 -47.30
CA ASP A 46 5.17 -10.20 -47.51
C ASP A 46 4.34 -9.00 -46.97
N GLN A 47 3.03 -8.95 -47.22
CA GLN A 47 2.14 -7.93 -46.65
C GLN A 47 2.11 -7.92 -45.11
N ILE A 48 2.07 -9.10 -44.48
CA ILE A 48 2.09 -9.21 -43.01
C ILE A 48 3.46 -8.79 -42.47
N THR A 49 4.55 -9.21 -43.13
CA THR A 49 5.91 -8.84 -42.75
C THR A 49 6.15 -7.34 -42.89
N ASP A 50 5.69 -6.71 -43.97
CA ASP A 50 5.75 -5.26 -44.14
C ASP A 50 5.01 -4.54 -43.02
N ARG A 51 3.83 -5.03 -42.64
CA ARG A 51 3.05 -4.45 -41.54
C ARG A 51 3.78 -4.55 -40.20
N ILE A 52 4.40 -5.69 -39.92
CA ILE A 52 5.22 -5.87 -38.70
C ILE A 52 6.44 -4.95 -38.73
N LEU A 53 7.17 -4.87 -39.86
CA LEU A 53 8.37 -4.03 -40.00
C LEU A 53 8.05 -2.52 -40.07
N SER A 54 6.79 -2.16 -40.27
CA SER A 54 6.31 -0.78 -40.17
C SER A 54 6.13 -0.35 -38.71
N GLY A 55 5.99 -1.28 -37.76
CA GLY A 55 5.85 -0.97 -36.34
C GLY A 55 4.52 -0.28 -35.98
N PRO A 56 4.30 -0.02 -34.67
CA PRO A 56 3.13 0.73 -34.21
C PRO A 56 3.21 2.22 -34.53
N ASP A 57 2.05 2.86 -34.62
CA ASP A 57 1.93 4.31 -34.84
C ASP A 57 2.52 5.12 -33.67
N GLN A 58 2.80 6.40 -33.91
CA GLN A 58 3.34 7.29 -32.89
C GLN A 58 2.31 7.58 -31.80
N LEU A 59 2.64 7.16 -30.57
CA LEU A 59 1.85 7.50 -29.39
C LEU A 59 2.05 8.99 -29.08
N SER A 60 0.96 9.74 -28.96
CA SER A 60 0.93 11.20 -28.82
C SER A 60 1.66 11.80 -27.60
N HIS A 61 2.18 10.95 -26.71
CA HIS A 61 2.78 11.32 -25.43
C HIS A 61 4.26 10.89 -25.29
N LEU A 62 4.90 10.38 -26.35
CA LEU A 62 6.32 10.00 -26.37
C LEU A 62 7.13 10.98 -27.22
N THR A 63 8.36 11.28 -26.81
CA THR A 63 9.33 12.00 -27.66
C THR A 63 9.73 11.13 -28.85
N GLU A 64 10.13 11.73 -29.98
CA GLU A 64 10.47 11.01 -31.21
C GLU A 64 11.53 9.92 -30.98
N ASP A 65 12.57 10.21 -30.19
CA ASP A 65 13.64 9.25 -29.88
C ASP A 65 13.16 8.05 -29.03
N GLN A 66 12.27 8.29 -28.07
CA GLN A 66 11.70 7.22 -27.23
C GLN A 66 10.71 6.36 -28.01
N HIS A 67 9.98 6.96 -28.96
CA HIS A 67 9.11 6.22 -29.87
C HIS A 67 9.92 5.32 -30.81
N HIS A 68 11.05 5.81 -31.35
CA HIS A 68 11.90 5.05 -32.26
C HIS A 68 12.50 3.80 -31.59
N ASP A 69 13.08 3.94 -30.38
CA ASP A 69 13.65 2.80 -29.64
C ASP A 69 12.57 1.77 -29.24
N LEU A 70 11.40 2.23 -28.80
CA LEU A 70 10.29 1.33 -28.46
C LEU A 70 9.75 0.61 -29.69
N ARG A 71 9.60 1.32 -30.81
CA ARG A 71 9.14 0.78 -32.10
C ARG A 71 10.08 -0.31 -32.60
N ASP A 72 11.38 -0.04 -32.63
CA ASP A 72 12.39 -1.00 -33.08
C ASP A 72 12.41 -2.28 -32.23
N ARG A 73 12.29 -2.13 -30.91
CA ARG A 73 12.20 -3.29 -29.99
C ARG A 73 10.95 -4.13 -30.22
N LEU A 74 9.80 -3.52 -30.52
CA LEU A 74 8.56 -4.24 -30.80
C LEU A 74 8.60 -4.95 -32.14
N ILE A 75 9.11 -4.27 -33.18
CA ILE A 75 9.35 -4.86 -34.51
C ILE A 75 10.25 -6.09 -34.38
N ALA A 76 11.40 -5.92 -33.70
CA ALA A 76 12.37 -6.99 -33.49
C ALA A 76 11.73 -8.19 -32.78
N ARG A 77 10.92 -7.97 -31.74
CA ARG A 77 10.24 -9.05 -31.00
C ARG A 77 9.28 -9.86 -31.87
N TYR A 78 8.43 -9.20 -32.64
CA TYR A 78 7.40 -9.88 -33.43
C TYR A 78 8.02 -10.63 -34.61
N ALA A 79 8.89 -9.96 -35.38
CA ALA A 79 9.49 -10.55 -36.58
C ALA A 79 10.49 -11.67 -36.22
N ARG A 80 11.31 -11.47 -35.19
CA ARG A 80 12.26 -12.51 -34.72
C ARG A 80 11.55 -13.72 -34.13
N TYR A 81 10.40 -13.52 -33.47
CA TYR A 81 9.58 -14.62 -32.98
C TYR A 81 9.10 -15.53 -34.12
N LEU A 82 8.63 -14.94 -35.22
CA LEU A 82 8.19 -15.69 -36.40
C LEU A 82 9.35 -16.47 -37.03
N GLU A 83 10.55 -15.88 -37.15
CA GLU A 83 11.75 -16.58 -37.61
C GLU A 83 12.08 -17.79 -36.72
N ILE A 84 12.08 -17.60 -35.39
CA ILE A 84 12.34 -18.68 -34.41
C ILE A 84 11.32 -19.81 -34.54
N LYS A 85 10.08 -19.52 -34.97
CA LYS A 85 9.03 -20.52 -35.22
C LYS A 85 9.06 -21.13 -36.63
N GLY A 86 10.09 -20.83 -37.43
CA GLY A 86 10.25 -21.40 -38.76
C GLY A 86 9.32 -20.77 -39.81
N CYS A 87 8.92 -19.51 -39.60
CA CYS A 87 8.23 -18.71 -40.59
C CYS A 87 9.26 -18.01 -41.48
N ASP A 88 9.55 -18.58 -42.64
CA ASP A 88 10.57 -18.03 -43.53
C ASP A 88 10.17 -16.65 -44.06
N LEU A 89 10.96 -15.64 -43.70
CA LEU A 89 10.92 -14.30 -44.28
C LEU A 89 11.77 -14.27 -45.57
N THR A 90 11.40 -13.46 -46.56
CA THR A 90 12.24 -13.27 -47.75
C THR A 90 13.56 -12.56 -47.40
N GLU A 91 14.59 -12.75 -48.22
CA GLU A 91 15.96 -12.28 -47.92
C GLU A 91 16.02 -10.78 -47.58
N ASN A 92 15.29 -9.95 -48.33
CA ASN A 92 15.24 -8.51 -48.10
C ASN A 92 14.68 -8.16 -46.70
N TYR A 93 13.64 -8.86 -46.25
CA TYR A 93 13.08 -8.63 -44.91
C TYR A 93 13.98 -9.15 -43.79
N ARG A 94 14.71 -10.24 -44.01
CA ARG A 94 15.71 -10.75 -43.06
C ARG A 94 16.85 -9.76 -42.86
N GLU A 95 17.39 -9.21 -43.94
CA GLU A 95 18.45 -8.21 -43.87
C GLU A 95 18.00 -6.95 -43.11
N ARG A 96 16.76 -6.48 -43.37
CA ARG A 96 16.17 -5.33 -42.68
C ARG A 96 15.97 -5.60 -41.18
N LEU A 97 15.45 -6.76 -40.82
CA LEU A 97 15.30 -7.17 -39.42
C LEU A 97 16.66 -7.27 -38.71
N ALA A 98 17.66 -7.86 -39.35
CA ALA A 98 19.02 -7.95 -38.82
C ALA A 98 19.69 -6.57 -38.66
N GLY A 99 19.32 -5.58 -39.48
CA GLY A 99 19.70 -4.19 -39.30
C GLY A 99 19.09 -3.57 -38.03
N ILE A 100 17.79 -3.73 -37.83
CA ILE A 100 17.06 -3.22 -36.65
C ILE A 100 17.59 -3.84 -35.37
N ILE A 101 17.78 -5.17 -35.34
CA ILE A 101 18.30 -5.89 -34.16
C ILE A 101 19.71 -5.39 -33.77
N ARG A 102 20.59 -5.15 -34.75
CA ARG A 102 21.95 -4.63 -34.48
C ARG A 102 21.95 -3.23 -33.87
N GLY A 103 20.89 -2.44 -34.09
CA GLY A 103 20.71 -1.12 -33.48
C GLY A 103 20.33 -1.16 -32.00
N ILE A 104 19.95 -2.33 -31.46
CA ILE A 104 19.49 -2.49 -30.08
C ILE A 104 20.63 -3.03 -29.21
N SER A 105 21.19 -2.18 -28.34
CA SER A 105 22.43 -2.45 -27.58
C SER A 105 22.36 -3.60 -26.56
N GLU A 106 21.17 -4.16 -26.30
CA GLU A 106 20.92 -5.23 -25.32
C GLU A 106 20.02 -6.35 -25.87
N TRP A 107 19.95 -6.52 -27.20
CA TRP A 107 19.06 -7.51 -27.80
C TRP A 107 19.41 -8.95 -27.39
N ASP A 108 18.40 -9.70 -26.96
CA ASP A 108 18.44 -11.13 -26.67
C ASP A 108 17.24 -11.82 -27.33
N ASP A 109 17.46 -12.92 -28.05
CA ASP A 109 16.40 -13.63 -28.78
C ASP A 109 15.30 -14.19 -27.84
N GLY A 110 15.62 -14.37 -26.55
CA GLY A 110 14.66 -14.68 -25.49
C GLY A 110 13.57 -13.62 -25.32
N TRP A 111 13.83 -12.36 -25.70
CA TRP A 111 12.84 -11.28 -25.68
C TRP A 111 11.74 -11.48 -26.73
N ALA A 112 12.06 -12.09 -27.87
CA ALA A 112 11.06 -12.45 -28.86
C ALA A 112 10.13 -13.55 -28.31
N THR A 113 10.69 -14.57 -27.66
CA THR A 113 9.90 -15.64 -27.04
C THR A 113 9.11 -15.20 -25.80
N SER A 114 9.56 -14.18 -25.07
CA SER A 114 8.82 -13.65 -23.91
C SER A 114 7.54 -12.90 -24.31
N THR A 115 7.44 -12.43 -25.57
CA THR A 115 6.27 -11.71 -26.11
C THR A 115 5.02 -12.59 -26.16
N VAL A 116 5.18 -13.90 -26.34
CA VAL A 116 4.07 -14.88 -26.33
C VAL A 116 3.92 -15.60 -24.99
N THR A 117 4.65 -15.17 -23.97
CA THR A 117 4.50 -15.73 -22.62
C THR A 117 3.23 -15.11 -22.01
N LYS A 118 2.31 -15.97 -21.57
CA LYS A 118 1.00 -15.57 -21.07
C LYS A 118 1.19 -14.86 -19.72
N TRP A 119 1.14 -13.52 -19.69
CA TRP A 119 1.06 -12.74 -18.43
C TRP A 119 -0.36 -12.79 -17.83
N GLY A 120 -0.92 -13.99 -17.74
CA GLY A 120 -1.88 -14.27 -16.67
C GLY A 120 -1.04 -14.55 -15.43
N SER A 121 -1.46 -14.06 -14.27
CA SER A 121 -0.89 -14.39 -12.97
C SER A 121 -0.77 -15.91 -12.78
N GLN A 122 0.32 -16.49 -13.25
CA GLN A 122 0.74 -17.84 -12.90
C GLN A 122 1.44 -17.72 -11.55
N ALA A 123 0.67 -17.94 -10.48
CA ALA A 123 1.21 -18.44 -9.23
C ALA A 123 1.75 -19.87 -9.47
N GLY A 124 2.90 -19.97 -10.14
CA GLY A 124 3.70 -21.18 -10.20
C GLY A 124 4.80 -21.09 -9.17
N TRP A 125 4.83 -22.02 -8.22
CA TRP A 125 5.97 -22.16 -7.30
C TRP A 125 7.23 -22.48 -8.13
N VAL A 126 8.19 -21.55 -8.14
CA VAL A 126 9.56 -21.88 -8.57
C VAL A 126 10.09 -22.87 -7.54
N ARG A 127 10.45 -24.08 -7.97
CA ARG A 127 11.09 -25.06 -7.08
C ARG A 127 12.55 -24.63 -6.91
N THR A 128 12.95 -24.23 -5.70
CA THR A 128 14.36 -23.96 -5.42
C THR A 128 15.09 -25.28 -5.27
N ASP A 129 16.15 -25.47 -6.05
CA ASP A 129 17.05 -26.61 -5.90
C ASP A 129 18.29 -26.18 -5.11
N GLU A 130 18.34 -26.58 -3.84
CA GLU A 130 19.42 -26.26 -2.91
C GLU A 130 20.47 -27.40 -2.80
N THR A 131 20.50 -28.37 -3.72
CA THR A 131 21.50 -29.45 -3.65
C THR A 131 22.91 -28.89 -3.70
N ALA A 132 23.69 -29.14 -2.63
CA ALA A 132 25.01 -28.56 -2.43
C ALA A 132 26.15 -29.59 -2.57
N ASP A 133 25.87 -30.81 -3.01
CA ASP A 133 26.82 -31.95 -3.01
C ASP A 133 28.11 -31.63 -3.76
N GLU A 134 28.00 -30.97 -4.91
CA GLU A 134 29.14 -30.51 -5.69
C GLU A 134 29.97 -29.48 -4.91
N LEU A 135 29.32 -28.46 -4.34
CA LEU A 135 30.02 -27.45 -3.53
C LEU A 135 30.59 -28.01 -2.21
N MET A 136 30.03 -29.08 -1.67
CA MET A 136 30.52 -29.75 -0.46
C MET A 136 31.80 -30.54 -0.71
N SER A 137 32.00 -31.08 -1.91
CA SER A 137 33.16 -31.90 -2.27
C SER A 137 34.37 -31.10 -2.76
N ILE A 138 34.18 -29.92 -3.35
CA ILE A 138 35.29 -29.11 -3.91
C ILE A 138 36.09 -28.33 -2.84
N PRO A 139 37.35 -27.93 -3.12
CA PRO A 139 38.13 -27.06 -2.24
C PRO A 139 37.49 -25.69 -1.98
N VAL A 140 37.67 -25.14 -0.76
CA VAL A 140 37.01 -23.89 -0.30
C VAL A 140 37.27 -22.69 -1.21
N ASN A 141 38.47 -22.60 -1.80
CA ASN A 141 38.86 -21.52 -2.71
C ASN A 141 38.18 -21.58 -4.09
N GLN A 142 37.61 -22.73 -4.48
CA GLN A 142 36.90 -22.91 -5.75
C GLN A 142 35.39 -22.69 -5.61
N VAL A 143 34.84 -22.77 -4.40
CA VAL A 143 33.40 -22.70 -4.11
C VAL A 143 32.71 -21.49 -4.74
N ILE A 144 33.26 -20.29 -4.60
CA ILE A 144 32.63 -19.05 -5.14
C ILE A 144 32.67 -19.04 -6.67
N ALA A 145 33.76 -19.48 -7.28
CA ALA A 145 33.88 -19.51 -8.74
C ALA A 145 32.89 -20.51 -9.36
N THR A 146 32.78 -21.71 -8.79
CA THR A 146 31.82 -22.73 -9.22
C THR A 146 30.39 -22.25 -9.03
N ALA A 147 30.05 -21.73 -7.84
CA ALA A 147 28.71 -21.22 -7.57
C ALA A 147 28.30 -20.04 -8.47
N LYS A 148 29.25 -19.19 -8.91
CA LYS A 148 28.98 -18.13 -9.91
C LYS A 148 28.63 -18.71 -11.28
N GLY A 149 29.22 -19.85 -11.65
CA GLY A 149 28.90 -20.58 -12.87
C GLY A 149 27.45 -21.05 -12.88
N ASP A 150 26.97 -21.58 -11.75
CA ASP A 150 25.60 -22.08 -11.59
C ASP A 150 24.54 -20.97 -11.58
N LEU A 151 24.92 -19.73 -11.27
CA LEU A 151 24.02 -18.57 -11.28
C LEU A 151 23.68 -18.07 -12.70
N LYS A 152 24.46 -18.45 -13.73
CA LYS A 152 24.18 -18.10 -15.13
C LYS A 152 23.02 -18.97 -15.64
N ARG A 153 21.83 -18.37 -15.67
CA ARG A 153 20.54 -19.04 -15.85
C ARG A 153 20.36 -19.68 -17.24
N ASP A 154 19.75 -20.86 -17.23
CA ASP A 154 19.12 -21.55 -18.36
C ASP A 154 17.71 -20.97 -18.57
N LEU A 155 17.49 -20.22 -19.66
CA LEU A 155 16.24 -19.50 -19.97
C LEU A 155 15.14 -20.50 -20.39
N GLY A 156 14.62 -21.27 -19.43
CA GLY A 156 13.54 -22.24 -19.67
C GLY A 156 13.16 -23.12 -18.47
N SER A 157 13.96 -23.13 -17.39
CA SER A 157 13.71 -23.96 -16.21
C SER A 157 12.80 -23.29 -15.17
N LEU A 158 11.78 -24.02 -14.69
CA LEU A 158 10.95 -23.68 -13.51
C LEU A 158 11.64 -23.98 -12.17
N THR A 159 12.91 -24.41 -12.22
CA THR A 159 13.75 -24.70 -11.05
C THR A 159 14.87 -23.67 -10.97
N GLU A 160 14.96 -22.95 -9.85
CA GLU A 160 16.07 -22.04 -9.55
C GLU A 160 17.12 -22.77 -8.73
N LYS A 161 18.30 -23.01 -9.31
CA LYS A 161 19.42 -23.64 -8.60
C LYS A 161 20.07 -22.65 -7.65
N ARG A 162 20.09 -22.98 -6.36
CA ARG A 162 20.75 -22.23 -5.28
C ARG A 162 21.67 -23.14 -4.45
N PRO A 163 22.67 -23.79 -5.07
CA PRO A 163 23.56 -24.74 -4.37
C PRO A 163 24.35 -24.08 -3.23
N PHE A 164 24.69 -22.78 -3.36
CA PHE A 164 25.36 -22.05 -2.30
C PHE A 164 24.48 -21.86 -1.06
N THR A 165 23.18 -21.63 -1.23
CA THR A 165 22.22 -21.57 -0.10
C THR A 165 22.18 -22.89 0.65
N GLY A 166 22.12 -24.03 -0.06
CA GLY A 166 22.24 -25.34 0.55
C GLY A 166 23.55 -25.54 1.31
N LEU A 167 24.67 -25.02 0.77
CA LEU A 167 25.96 -25.07 1.45
C LEU A 167 25.97 -24.23 2.74
N VAL A 168 25.32 -23.07 2.75
CA VAL A 168 25.18 -22.24 3.97
C VAL A 168 24.44 -23.02 5.06
N LYS A 169 23.35 -23.72 4.72
CA LYS A 169 22.56 -24.51 5.68
C LYS A 169 23.32 -25.75 6.17
N ALA A 170 23.94 -26.50 5.26
CA ALA A 170 24.60 -27.76 5.57
C ALA A 170 26.00 -27.60 6.18
N ASN A 171 26.78 -26.62 5.72
CA ASN A 171 28.15 -26.37 6.19
C ASN A 171 28.50 -24.86 6.20
N PRO A 172 27.91 -24.09 7.12
CA PRO A 172 28.07 -22.63 7.17
C PRO A 172 29.53 -22.19 7.38
N ARG A 173 30.34 -23.03 8.05
CA ARG A 173 31.79 -22.79 8.20
C ARG A 173 32.49 -22.76 6.84
N LYS A 174 32.18 -23.72 5.97
CA LYS A 174 32.79 -23.79 4.63
C LYS A 174 32.33 -22.61 3.76
N ALA A 175 31.04 -22.31 3.76
CA ALA A 175 30.48 -21.17 3.03
C ALA A 175 31.11 -19.84 3.44
N LEU A 176 31.19 -19.56 4.75
CA LEU A 176 31.80 -18.33 5.26
C LEU A 176 33.31 -18.25 4.96
N SER A 177 34.00 -19.38 5.00
CA SER A 177 35.43 -19.44 4.65
C SER A 177 35.65 -19.13 3.16
N ALA A 178 34.78 -19.63 2.28
CA ALA A 178 34.82 -19.33 0.85
C ALA A 178 34.60 -17.84 0.57
N LEU A 179 33.59 -17.22 1.22
CA LEU A 179 33.37 -15.77 1.13
C LEU A 179 34.54 -14.96 1.70
N THR A 180 35.16 -15.43 2.79
CA THR A 180 36.34 -14.78 3.37
C THR A 180 37.53 -14.82 2.41
N ILE A 181 37.75 -15.93 1.70
CA ILE A 181 38.82 -16.04 0.70
C ILE A 181 38.55 -15.10 -0.48
N ALA A 182 37.32 -15.08 -1.01
CA ALA A 182 36.93 -14.17 -2.08
C ALA A 182 37.13 -12.70 -1.69
N GLY A 183 36.73 -12.30 -0.48
CA GLY A 183 36.91 -10.94 0.02
C GLY A 183 38.37 -10.50 0.15
N LYS A 184 39.32 -11.43 0.34
CA LYS A 184 40.77 -11.10 0.30
C LYS A 184 41.25 -10.73 -1.11
N ALA A 185 40.55 -11.19 -2.14
CA ALA A 185 40.77 -10.81 -3.53
C ALA A 185 39.84 -9.67 -3.98
N ASP A 186 39.25 -8.93 -3.02
CA ASP A 186 38.29 -7.85 -3.24
C ASP A 186 36.99 -8.28 -3.96
N ASP A 187 36.68 -9.59 -3.95
CA ASP A 187 35.47 -10.15 -4.54
C ASP A 187 34.40 -10.37 -3.47
N TYR A 188 33.38 -9.51 -3.46
CA TYR A 188 32.23 -9.56 -2.55
C TYR A 188 30.94 -9.85 -3.30
N PRO A 189 30.67 -11.12 -3.67
CA PRO A 189 29.48 -11.48 -4.43
C PRO A 189 28.21 -11.27 -3.61
N GLU A 190 27.40 -10.27 -4.00
CA GLU A 190 26.22 -9.81 -3.27
C GLU A 190 25.23 -10.95 -2.98
N ALA A 191 24.88 -11.75 -4.01
CA ALA A 191 23.92 -12.84 -3.88
C ALA A 191 24.34 -13.91 -2.83
N PHE A 192 25.65 -14.19 -2.73
CA PHE A 192 26.16 -15.17 -1.77
C PHE A 192 26.31 -14.61 -0.37
N TRP A 193 26.66 -13.33 -0.24
CA TRP A 193 26.60 -12.65 1.05
C TRP A 193 25.17 -12.55 1.55
N SER A 194 24.20 -12.20 0.70
CA SER A 194 22.78 -12.24 1.05
C SER A 194 22.33 -13.62 1.50
N SER A 195 22.67 -14.67 0.74
CA SER A 195 22.38 -16.06 1.15
C SER A 195 23.02 -16.43 2.49
N MET A 196 24.28 -16.04 2.71
CA MET A 196 24.98 -16.28 3.97
C MET A 196 24.36 -15.51 5.15
N ILE A 197 23.77 -14.33 4.93
CA ILE A 197 23.18 -13.51 5.99
C ILE A 197 21.75 -13.99 6.31
N ASP A 198 20.94 -14.28 5.29
CA ASP A 198 19.53 -14.63 5.44
C ASP A 198 19.32 -16.10 5.87
N GLU A 199 20.20 -17.01 5.43
CA GLU A 199 19.99 -18.46 5.55
C GLU A 199 20.94 -19.13 6.56
N LEU A 200 21.75 -18.36 7.29
CA LEU A 200 22.61 -18.88 8.35
C LEU A 200 21.77 -19.52 9.46
N PRO A 201 21.99 -20.82 9.80
CA PRO A 201 21.24 -21.45 10.88
C PRO A 201 21.43 -20.74 12.23
N ALA A 202 20.38 -20.70 13.04
CA ALA A 202 20.40 -20.03 14.35
C ALA A 202 21.26 -20.78 15.39
N ASP A 203 21.40 -22.11 15.23
CA ASP A 203 22.05 -23.05 16.14
C ASP A 203 23.54 -23.30 15.81
N ILE A 204 24.23 -22.30 15.24
CA ILE A 204 25.65 -22.39 14.92
C ILE A 204 26.56 -22.36 16.17
N PRO A 205 27.75 -23.00 16.11
CA PRO A 205 28.72 -22.93 17.20
C PRO A 205 29.13 -21.49 17.55
N PRO A 206 29.32 -21.14 18.84
CA PRO A 206 29.73 -19.80 19.29
C PRO A 206 30.93 -19.21 18.55
N ARG A 207 31.94 -20.06 18.26
CA ARG A 207 33.12 -19.66 17.50
C ARG A 207 32.77 -19.22 16.08
N LEU A 208 31.90 -19.96 15.38
CA LEU A 208 31.48 -19.61 14.04
C LEU A 208 30.66 -18.32 14.04
N ARG A 209 29.77 -18.15 15.02
CA ARG A 209 28.99 -16.92 15.20
C ARG A 209 29.91 -15.70 15.39
N ARG A 210 30.90 -15.79 16.28
CA ARG A 210 31.88 -14.71 16.48
C ARG A 210 32.66 -14.39 15.21
N VAL A 211 33.06 -15.41 14.43
CA VAL A 211 33.76 -15.19 13.15
C VAL A 211 32.84 -14.50 12.15
N PHE A 212 31.59 -14.94 12.01
CA PHE A 212 30.60 -14.31 11.13
C PHE A 212 30.42 -12.83 11.45
N LEU A 213 30.16 -12.49 12.72
CA LEU A 213 29.99 -11.11 13.17
C LEU A 213 31.23 -10.24 12.88
N ASN A 214 32.43 -10.76 13.16
CA ASN A 214 33.68 -10.05 12.84
C ASN A 214 33.90 -9.86 11.33
N ARG A 215 33.36 -10.76 10.48
CA ARG A 215 33.42 -10.59 9.03
C ARG A 215 32.43 -9.53 8.55
N VAL A 216 31.21 -9.54 9.08
CA VAL A 216 30.21 -8.50 8.78
C VAL A 216 30.71 -7.11 9.22
N ALA A 217 31.30 -7.00 10.41
CA ALA A 217 31.92 -5.76 10.92
C ALA A 217 33.16 -5.27 10.12
N ARG A 218 33.61 -6.04 9.12
CA ARG A 218 34.75 -5.68 8.26
C ARG A 218 34.36 -5.61 6.78
N LEU A 219 33.08 -5.81 6.44
CA LEU A 219 32.62 -5.64 5.06
C LEU A 219 32.88 -4.19 4.61
N PRO A 220 33.39 -3.96 3.40
CA PRO A 220 33.52 -2.61 2.86
C PRO A 220 32.16 -1.91 2.81
N TYR A 221 32.13 -0.61 3.08
CA TYR A 221 30.88 0.17 3.06
C TYR A 221 30.15 0.12 1.72
N ALA A 222 30.88 0.08 0.60
CA ALA A 222 30.28 -0.09 -0.73
C ALA A 222 29.48 -1.41 -0.84
N VAL A 223 29.96 -2.48 -0.21
CA VAL A 223 29.28 -3.78 -0.17
C VAL A 223 28.07 -3.71 0.76
N ILE A 224 28.18 -3.04 1.91
CA ILE A 224 27.06 -2.84 2.83
C ILE A 224 25.93 -2.04 2.16
N ALA A 225 26.26 -0.99 1.40
CA ALA A 225 25.27 -0.19 0.67
C ALA A 225 24.50 -1.01 -0.38
N LYS A 226 25.15 -1.98 -1.01
CA LYS A 226 24.54 -2.96 -1.92
C LYS A 226 23.67 -3.97 -1.16
N LEU A 227 24.12 -4.42 0.01
CA LEU A 227 23.42 -5.37 0.88
C LEU A 227 22.43 -4.73 1.86
N ARG A 228 22.12 -3.44 1.71
CA ARG A 228 21.38 -2.61 2.68
C ARG A 228 20.12 -3.25 3.26
N HIS A 229 19.26 -3.85 2.42
CA HIS A 229 17.99 -4.44 2.86
C HIS A 229 18.22 -5.76 3.58
N THR A 230 19.15 -6.58 3.08
CA THR A 230 19.57 -7.84 3.72
C THR A 230 20.11 -7.56 5.12
N LEU A 231 21.06 -6.61 5.24
CA LEU A 231 21.70 -6.27 6.50
C LEU A 231 20.76 -5.52 7.45
N GLY A 232 19.92 -4.61 6.95
CA GLY A 232 18.89 -3.92 7.74
C GLY A 232 17.89 -4.91 8.36
N ARG A 233 17.34 -5.82 7.54
CA ARG A 233 16.43 -6.87 8.01
C ARG A 233 17.11 -7.84 8.97
N TRP A 234 18.38 -8.19 8.71
CA TRP A 234 19.15 -9.04 9.60
C TRP A 234 19.34 -8.38 10.97
N LEU A 235 19.69 -7.08 11.00
CA LEU A 235 19.82 -6.32 12.25
C LEU A 235 18.50 -6.29 13.04
N GLU A 236 17.40 -5.93 12.38
CA GLU A 236 16.07 -5.86 13.00
C GLU A 236 15.72 -7.16 13.74
N LYS A 237 16.04 -8.31 13.13
CA LYS A 237 15.75 -9.64 13.68
C LYS A 237 16.78 -10.13 14.70
N ASN A 238 18.05 -9.78 14.54
CA ASN A 238 19.16 -10.46 15.24
C ASN A 238 19.95 -9.58 16.21
N LEU A 239 19.72 -8.27 16.27
CA LEU A 239 20.52 -7.37 17.11
C LEU A 239 20.46 -7.79 18.58
N VAL A 240 19.27 -7.99 19.15
CA VAL A 240 19.10 -8.40 20.55
C VAL A 240 19.84 -9.70 20.88
N ALA A 241 19.70 -10.71 20.01
CA ALA A 241 20.37 -11.98 20.20
C ALA A 241 21.90 -11.85 20.08
N THR A 242 22.38 -10.88 19.29
CA THR A 242 23.80 -10.59 19.10
C THR A 242 24.38 -9.86 20.30
N LEU A 243 23.65 -8.88 20.86
CA LEU A 243 24.02 -8.18 22.09
C LEU A 243 24.12 -9.14 23.29
N LYS A 244 23.17 -10.07 23.41
CA LYS A 244 23.23 -11.13 24.44
C LYS A 244 24.44 -12.07 24.29
N PHE A 245 24.92 -12.26 23.06
CA PHE A 245 26.08 -13.11 22.80
C PHE A 245 27.40 -12.38 23.10
N ASP A 246 27.50 -11.13 22.66
CA ASP A 246 28.67 -10.28 22.83
C ASP A 246 28.25 -8.81 22.62
N ASP A 247 28.04 -8.08 23.71
CA ASP A 247 27.47 -6.73 23.70
C ASP A 247 28.32 -5.75 22.87
N GLY A 248 29.63 -5.69 23.14
CA GLY A 248 30.55 -4.80 22.43
C GLY A 248 30.64 -5.13 20.94
N LEU A 249 30.72 -6.42 20.58
CA LEU A 249 30.74 -6.82 19.16
C LEU A 249 29.39 -6.55 18.47
N GLY A 250 28.27 -6.74 19.18
CA GLY A 250 26.93 -6.47 18.64
C GLY A 250 26.74 -5.01 18.29
N TRP A 251 27.13 -4.09 19.18
CA TRP A 251 27.12 -2.66 18.88
C TRP A 251 28.08 -2.27 17.76
N ALA A 252 29.29 -2.84 17.73
CA ALA A 252 30.25 -2.58 16.64
C ALA A 252 29.71 -3.02 15.27
N VAL A 253 29.06 -4.20 15.19
CA VAL A 253 28.40 -4.67 13.97
C VAL A 253 27.25 -3.75 13.57
N CYS A 254 26.40 -3.36 14.53
CA CYS A 254 25.30 -2.44 14.29
C CYS A 254 25.79 -1.10 13.73
N ASP A 255 26.78 -0.49 14.39
CA ASP A 255 27.32 0.81 14.00
C ASP A 255 28.01 0.76 12.63
N HIS A 256 28.69 -0.35 12.32
CA HIS A 256 29.35 -0.56 11.02
C HIS A 256 28.34 -0.73 9.88
N ILE A 257 27.28 -1.51 10.10
CA ILE A 257 26.20 -1.66 9.11
C ILE A 257 25.48 -0.33 8.89
N VAL A 258 25.09 0.37 9.96
CA VAL A 258 24.45 1.69 9.88
C VAL A 258 25.39 2.67 9.16
N GLY A 259 26.67 2.72 9.53
CA GLY A 259 27.67 3.56 8.88
C GLY A 259 27.77 3.30 7.38
N GLY A 260 27.81 2.03 6.97
CA GLY A 260 27.85 1.63 5.57
C GLY A 260 26.60 2.03 4.79
N ILE A 261 25.40 1.80 5.35
CA ILE A 261 24.13 2.22 4.73
C ILE A 261 24.12 3.74 4.53
N LEU A 262 24.45 4.51 5.57
CA LEU A 262 24.45 5.98 5.50
C LEU A 262 25.49 6.51 4.51
N SER A 263 26.66 5.88 4.43
CA SER A 263 27.72 6.27 3.48
C SER A 263 27.35 6.02 2.02
N GLY A 264 26.39 5.12 1.75
CA GLY A 264 25.89 4.83 0.42
C GLY A 264 24.94 5.90 -0.15
N GLY A 265 24.68 6.97 0.60
CA GLY A 265 23.86 8.10 0.16
C GLY A 265 22.37 7.76 0.05
N ALA A 266 21.61 8.62 -0.65
CA ALA A 266 20.16 8.52 -0.73
C ALA A 266 19.70 7.19 -1.34
N ASP A 267 20.41 6.65 -2.32
CA ASP A 267 20.06 5.36 -2.96
C ASP A 267 20.15 4.19 -2.00
N ALA A 268 21.12 4.23 -1.06
CA ALA A 268 21.27 3.19 -0.06
C ALA A 268 20.26 3.31 1.09
N ALA A 269 19.53 4.43 1.20
CA ALA A 269 18.49 4.62 2.19
C ALA A 269 17.07 4.32 1.65
N LYS A 270 16.93 4.09 0.34
CA LYS A 270 15.64 3.84 -0.32
C LYS A 270 14.93 2.62 0.23
N SER A 271 13.61 2.75 0.34
CA SER A 271 12.65 1.69 0.63
C SER A 271 12.63 0.66 -0.49
N GLY A 272 12.32 -0.59 -0.12
CA GLY A 272 12.01 -1.64 -1.09
C GLY A 272 10.71 -1.37 -1.85
N ILE A 273 9.86 -0.44 -1.36
CA ILE A 273 8.68 0.01 -2.08
C ILE A 273 9.10 0.99 -3.18
N GLY A 274 8.92 0.55 -4.43
CA GLY A 274 9.12 1.36 -5.63
C GLY A 274 7.99 2.36 -5.88
N GLU A 275 7.97 2.93 -7.07
CA GLU A 275 6.85 3.78 -7.51
C GLU A 275 5.56 2.95 -7.63
N VAL A 276 4.46 3.48 -7.11
CA VAL A 276 3.14 2.87 -7.32
C VAL A 276 2.65 3.25 -8.71
N ARG A 277 2.33 2.25 -9.53
CA ARG A 277 1.79 2.45 -10.89
C ARG A 277 0.38 1.89 -11.00
N GLN A 278 -0.53 2.66 -11.58
CA GLN A 278 -1.88 2.21 -11.94
C GLN A 278 -2.12 2.50 -13.42
N GLY A 279 -2.52 1.47 -14.19
CA GLY A 279 -2.69 1.62 -15.64
C GLY A 279 -1.41 2.04 -16.39
N GLY A 280 -0.22 1.72 -15.86
CA GLY A 280 1.06 2.12 -16.43
C GLY A 280 1.54 3.53 -16.07
N GLN A 281 0.71 4.35 -15.41
CA GLN A 281 1.07 5.69 -14.94
C GLN A 281 1.54 5.66 -13.48
N VAL A 282 2.57 6.44 -13.17
CA VAL A 282 3.05 6.63 -11.79
C VAL A 282 2.02 7.48 -11.02
N ILE A 283 1.49 6.93 -9.94
CA ILE A 283 0.64 7.70 -9.02
C ILE A 283 1.56 8.48 -8.09
N GLN A 284 1.40 9.80 -8.07
CA GLN A 284 2.08 10.66 -7.10
C GLN A 284 1.52 10.39 -5.70
N ARG A 285 2.24 9.57 -4.93
CA ARG A 285 1.99 9.31 -3.51
C ARG A 285 3.21 9.69 -2.70
N SER A 286 3.00 10.17 -1.49
CA SER A 286 4.10 10.40 -0.57
C SER A 286 4.86 9.10 -0.29
N ARG A 287 6.18 9.19 -0.33
CA ARG A 287 7.11 8.14 0.11
C ARG A 287 7.52 8.31 1.59
N ARG A 288 7.13 9.42 2.23
CA ARG A 288 7.42 9.72 3.65
C ARG A 288 6.42 9.06 4.58
N THR A 289 6.25 7.75 4.41
CA THR A 289 5.18 6.98 5.07
C THR A 289 5.73 5.81 5.86
N LEU A 290 4.96 5.33 6.84
CA LEU A 290 5.33 4.18 7.65
C LEU A 290 5.56 2.93 6.80
N ASP A 291 4.73 2.70 5.78
CA ASP A 291 4.88 1.56 4.86
C ASP A 291 6.24 1.57 4.16
N HIS A 292 6.70 2.75 3.73
CA HIS A 292 8.03 2.89 3.15
C HIS A 292 9.12 2.70 4.21
N ALA A 293 8.88 3.22 5.43
CA ALA A 293 9.81 3.13 6.55
C ALA A 293 10.10 1.68 6.99
N ILE A 294 9.07 0.86 7.21
CA ILE A 294 9.25 -0.55 7.63
C ILE A 294 9.91 -1.40 6.53
N ASN A 295 9.82 -0.96 5.27
CA ASN A 295 10.47 -1.58 4.12
C ASN A 295 11.82 -0.92 3.75
N GLY A 296 12.24 0.09 4.50
CA GLY A 296 13.49 0.83 4.32
C GLY A 296 14.60 0.32 5.23
N PRO A 297 15.86 0.29 4.77
CA PRO A 297 16.98 -0.21 5.57
C PRO A 297 17.22 0.65 6.81
N VAL A 298 17.03 1.97 6.72
CA VAL A 298 17.13 2.87 7.87
C VAL A 298 16.00 2.63 8.87
N GLY A 299 14.76 2.42 8.41
CA GLY A 299 13.64 2.09 9.29
C GLY A 299 13.83 0.77 10.02
N MET A 300 14.33 -0.28 9.33
CA MET A 300 14.70 -1.56 9.95
C MET A 300 15.80 -1.40 11.01
N CYS A 301 16.81 -0.55 10.76
CA CYS A 301 17.83 -0.23 11.76
C CYS A 301 17.22 0.49 12.98
N THR A 302 16.29 1.44 12.77
CA THR A 302 15.58 2.11 13.86
C THR A 302 14.75 1.12 14.69
N GLU A 303 14.06 0.17 14.05
CA GLU A 303 13.34 -0.89 14.75
C GLU A 303 14.27 -1.80 15.55
N ALA A 304 15.44 -2.15 14.98
CA ALA A 304 16.47 -2.91 15.69
C ALA A 304 16.90 -2.23 16.99
N LEU A 305 17.12 -0.90 16.96
CA LEU A 305 17.50 -0.12 18.13
C LEU A 305 16.40 -0.14 19.21
N PHE A 306 15.12 -0.06 18.82
CA PHE A 306 14.02 -0.19 19.78
C PHE A 306 13.86 -1.61 20.33
N HIS A 307 14.15 -2.65 19.54
CA HIS A 307 14.19 -4.02 20.06
C HIS A 307 15.29 -4.23 21.11
N ALA A 308 16.37 -3.47 21.03
CA ALA A 308 17.49 -3.51 21.98
C ALA A 308 17.20 -2.84 23.32
N VAL A 309 16.15 -2.00 23.42
CA VAL A 309 15.67 -1.47 24.70
C VAL A 309 15.12 -2.64 25.52
N SER A 310 15.64 -2.81 26.74
CA SER A 310 15.36 -3.98 27.56
C SER A 310 13.89 -4.05 27.97
N ARG A 311 13.42 -5.25 28.36
CA ARG A 311 12.05 -5.42 28.85
C ARG A 311 11.85 -4.85 30.25
N GLU A 312 12.92 -4.68 31.02
CA GLU A 312 12.92 -4.05 32.35
C GLU A 312 12.74 -2.53 32.23
N GLU A 313 13.19 -1.93 31.11
CA GLU A 313 12.98 -0.51 30.76
C GLU A 313 11.57 -0.22 30.17
N LYS A 314 10.54 -0.90 30.69
CA LYS A 314 9.14 -0.72 30.26
C LYS A 314 8.25 -0.12 31.33
N GLU A 315 8.83 0.25 32.47
CA GLU A 315 8.13 0.95 33.54
C GLU A 315 8.11 2.47 33.27
N ALA A 316 7.18 3.16 33.94
CA ALA A 316 7.09 4.61 33.83
C ALA A 316 8.42 5.24 34.26
N GLY A 317 9.00 6.10 33.40
CA GLY A 317 10.24 6.80 33.72
C GLY A 317 11.51 5.95 33.74
N SER A 318 11.52 4.75 33.15
CA SER A 318 12.73 3.91 33.05
C SER A 318 13.83 4.50 32.16
N LEU A 319 13.49 5.50 31.34
CA LEU A 319 14.35 6.19 30.38
C LEU A 319 14.88 5.29 29.26
N ILE A 320 15.09 5.88 28.08
CA ILE A 320 15.81 5.18 27.00
C ILE A 320 17.31 5.38 27.23
N PRO A 321 18.15 4.32 27.17
CA PRO A 321 19.59 4.45 27.33
C PRO A 321 20.21 5.47 26.34
N ASP A 322 21.09 6.33 26.83
CA ASP A 322 21.68 7.42 26.03
C ASP A 322 22.39 6.93 24.78
N HIS A 323 23.08 5.79 24.86
CA HIS A 323 23.77 5.20 23.71
C HIS A 323 22.80 4.73 22.62
N ILE A 324 21.55 4.39 22.96
CA ILE A 324 20.50 4.07 21.98
C ILE A 324 19.90 5.37 21.43
N LYS A 325 19.59 6.35 22.29
CA LYS A 325 19.09 7.67 21.85
C LYS A 325 20.03 8.33 20.84
N LEU A 326 21.33 8.36 21.12
CA LEU A 326 22.34 8.91 20.20
C LEU A 326 22.36 8.19 18.84
N ARG A 327 22.14 6.87 18.82
CA ARG A 327 22.06 6.10 17.58
C ARG A 327 20.79 6.41 16.80
N ILE A 328 19.64 6.53 17.48
CA ILE A 328 18.38 6.93 16.85
C ILE A 328 18.50 8.36 16.29
N GLU A 329 19.03 9.30 17.07
CA GLU A 329 19.22 10.68 16.66
C GLU A 329 20.15 10.81 15.45
N ARG A 330 21.17 9.96 15.34
CA ARG A 330 22.01 9.88 14.14
C ARG A 330 21.22 9.49 12.88
N LEU A 331 20.18 8.65 13.00
CA LEU A 331 19.35 8.22 11.88
C LEU A 331 18.40 9.33 11.40
N PHE A 332 18.07 10.32 12.22
CA PHE A 332 17.30 11.49 11.78
C PHE A 332 18.05 12.35 10.75
N SER A 333 19.37 12.21 10.66
CA SER A 333 20.22 12.88 9.67
C SER A 333 20.59 11.97 8.50
N ALA A 334 19.89 10.84 8.32
CA ALA A 334 20.16 9.92 7.22
C ALA A 334 19.83 10.56 5.85
N PRO A 335 20.59 10.23 4.78
CA PRO A 335 20.38 10.81 3.46
C PRO A 335 19.09 10.32 2.79
N GLY A 336 18.54 11.13 1.88
CA GLY A 336 17.33 10.79 1.12
C GLY A 336 16.13 10.57 2.02
N GLU A 337 15.31 9.55 1.71
CA GLU A 337 14.14 9.16 2.51
C GLU A 337 14.51 8.41 3.82
N GLY A 338 15.80 8.20 4.10
CA GLY A 338 16.26 7.51 5.31
C GLY A 338 15.86 8.23 6.60
N SER A 339 15.98 9.55 6.64
CA SER A 339 15.58 10.36 7.79
C SER A 339 14.07 10.25 8.03
N ASP A 340 13.28 10.33 6.96
CA ASP A 340 11.82 10.17 6.99
C ASP A 340 11.43 8.80 7.55
N HIS A 341 12.15 7.74 7.15
CA HIS A 341 11.93 6.40 7.69
C HIS A 341 12.20 6.34 9.20
N ALA A 342 13.33 6.88 9.67
CA ALA A 342 13.65 6.89 11.09
C ALA A 342 12.60 7.65 11.91
N VAL A 343 12.21 8.84 11.45
CA VAL A 343 11.20 9.66 12.12
C VAL A 343 9.86 8.94 12.17
N SER A 344 9.41 8.33 11.08
CA SER A 344 8.12 7.62 11.05
C SER A 344 8.07 6.46 12.05
N ILE A 345 9.14 5.65 12.13
CA ILE A 345 9.24 4.55 13.10
C ILE A 345 9.22 5.04 14.54
N VAL A 346 9.97 6.12 14.84
CA VAL A 346 10.02 6.70 16.19
C VAL A 346 8.66 7.31 16.55
N SER A 347 8.04 8.05 15.64
CA SER A 347 6.78 8.75 15.91
C SER A 347 5.60 7.79 16.13
N ARG A 348 5.61 6.60 15.50
CA ARG A 348 4.66 5.52 15.81
C ARG A 348 4.67 5.10 17.28
N ARG A 349 5.76 5.38 18.00
CA ARG A 349 5.99 4.97 19.38
C ARG A 349 5.79 6.10 20.39
N LEU A 350 5.33 7.29 19.99
CA LEU A 350 5.25 8.47 20.86
C LEU A 350 4.49 8.24 22.16
N ASN A 351 3.38 7.50 22.14
CA ASN A 351 2.64 7.17 23.36
C ASN A 351 3.50 6.41 24.38
N TRP A 352 4.25 5.41 23.91
CA TRP A 352 5.16 4.64 24.75
C TRP A 352 6.37 5.47 25.18
N LEU A 353 6.94 6.26 24.28
CA LEU A 353 8.08 7.13 24.57
C LEU A 353 7.74 8.20 25.61
N MET A 354 6.55 8.77 25.54
CA MET A 354 6.03 9.71 26.54
C MET A 354 5.88 9.04 27.92
N PHE A 355 5.61 7.73 27.96
CA PHE A 355 5.50 6.97 29.20
C PHE A 355 6.87 6.66 29.83
N VAL A 356 7.86 6.27 29.02
CA VAL A 356 9.17 5.82 29.52
C VAL A 356 10.21 6.94 29.64
N ASP A 357 10.22 7.91 28.72
CA ASP A 357 11.18 9.01 28.66
C ASP A 357 10.50 10.32 28.17
N PRO A 358 9.65 10.94 29.00
CA PRO A 358 8.90 12.15 28.61
C PRO A 358 9.82 13.33 28.32
N VAL A 359 10.96 13.46 29.00
CA VAL A 359 11.90 14.58 28.80
C VAL A 359 12.51 14.51 27.40
N TRP A 360 13.00 13.34 26.99
CA TRP A 360 13.52 13.15 25.64
C TRP A 360 12.42 13.33 24.59
N THR A 361 11.23 12.75 24.84
CA THR A 361 10.09 12.84 23.92
C THR A 361 9.68 14.30 23.67
N VAL A 362 9.49 15.08 24.73
CA VAL A 362 9.10 16.50 24.63
C VAL A 362 10.20 17.34 24.02
N GLY A 363 11.47 17.11 24.39
CA GLY A 363 12.59 17.94 23.93
C GLY A 363 13.05 17.65 22.51
N ARG A 364 12.87 16.43 22.01
CA ARG A 364 13.42 15.99 20.71
C ARG A 364 12.37 15.57 19.69
N LEU A 365 11.31 14.90 20.11
CA LEU A 365 10.38 14.22 19.18
C LEU A 365 9.12 15.03 18.92
N ILE A 366 8.51 15.62 19.95
CA ILE A 366 7.32 16.46 19.79
C ILE A 366 7.55 17.65 18.83
N PRO A 367 8.71 18.35 18.85
CA PRO A 367 8.98 19.43 17.89
C PRO A 367 8.90 18.98 16.43
N MET A 368 9.10 17.68 16.15
CA MET A 368 8.99 17.15 14.80
C MET A 368 7.54 17.13 14.29
N LEU A 369 6.53 17.24 15.16
CA LEU A 369 5.11 17.31 14.78
C LEU A 369 4.66 18.73 14.38
N GLU A 370 5.47 19.76 14.63
CA GLU A 370 5.15 21.12 14.17
C GLU A 370 5.05 21.14 12.63
N PHE A 371 4.04 21.80 12.08
CA PHE A 371 3.70 21.69 10.64
C PHE A 371 4.74 22.28 9.69
N ASP A 372 5.57 23.18 10.18
CA ASP A 372 6.70 23.79 9.46
C ASP A 372 8.01 23.01 9.64
N HIS A 373 8.03 22.01 10.52
CA HIS A 373 9.20 21.15 10.70
C HIS A 373 9.41 20.25 9.47
N PRO A 374 10.64 20.12 8.93
CA PRO A 374 10.90 19.28 7.75
C PRO A 374 10.48 17.81 7.90
N ALA A 375 10.48 17.31 9.14
CA ALA A 375 10.09 15.95 9.48
C ALA A 375 8.61 15.79 9.88
N SER A 376 7.78 16.82 9.72
CA SER A 376 6.38 16.81 10.14
C SER A 376 5.55 15.74 9.44
N GLU A 377 5.73 15.63 8.12
CA GLU A 377 5.03 14.64 7.30
C GLU A 377 5.28 13.19 7.78
N PRO A 378 6.52 12.67 7.85
CA PRO A 378 6.77 11.32 8.34
C PRO A 378 6.41 11.14 9.82
N ALA A 379 6.53 12.18 10.65
CA ALA A 379 6.18 12.12 12.06
C ALA A 379 4.68 11.90 12.26
N TRP A 380 3.83 12.71 11.63
CA TRP A 380 2.37 12.53 11.69
C TRP A 380 1.93 11.24 11.03
N ASN A 381 2.53 10.89 9.88
CA ASN A 381 2.23 9.63 9.22
C ASN A 381 2.52 8.44 10.14
N GLY A 382 3.71 8.37 10.75
CA GLY A 382 4.08 7.31 11.68
C GLY A 382 3.18 7.25 12.91
N PHE A 383 2.87 8.42 13.50
CA PHE A 383 2.06 8.49 14.71
C PHE A 383 0.62 7.98 14.49
N LEU A 384 -0.02 8.40 13.40
CA LEU A 384 -1.40 8.00 13.09
C LEU A 384 -1.55 6.49 12.80
N HIS A 385 -0.53 5.84 12.24
CA HIS A 385 -0.55 4.40 11.99
C HIS A 385 -0.54 3.53 13.26
N PHE A 386 -0.22 4.08 14.44
CA PHE A 386 -0.35 3.33 15.70
C PHE A 386 -1.82 2.96 16.00
N GLY A 387 -2.78 3.67 15.39
CA GLY A 387 -4.23 3.43 15.49
C GLY A 387 -4.83 3.87 16.82
N ARG A 388 -4.13 3.72 17.94
CA ARG A 388 -4.58 4.24 19.25
C ARG A 388 -4.32 5.73 19.36
N GLY A 389 -5.31 6.45 19.91
CA GLY A 389 -5.24 7.87 20.19
C GLY A 389 -4.07 8.28 21.10
N PRO A 390 -3.72 9.58 21.13
CA PRO A 390 -2.72 10.10 22.04
C PRO A 390 -3.15 9.85 23.49
N TRP A 391 -2.25 9.31 24.31
CA TRP A 391 -2.49 9.16 25.74
C TRP A 391 -2.58 10.54 26.41
N PRO A 392 -3.49 10.81 27.36
CA PRO A 392 -3.74 12.12 27.97
C PRO A 392 -2.56 13.07 28.19
N PRO A 393 -1.40 12.65 28.75
CA PRO A 393 -0.25 13.54 28.89
C PRO A 393 0.30 14.04 27.54
N LEU A 394 0.39 13.15 26.55
CA LEU A 394 0.79 13.52 25.19
C LEU A 394 -0.30 14.36 24.53
N ALA A 395 -1.57 13.95 24.67
CA ALA A 395 -2.72 14.64 24.10
C ALA A 395 -2.78 16.11 24.54
N ALA A 396 -2.56 16.38 25.83
CA ALA A 396 -2.51 17.74 26.37
C ALA A 396 -1.44 18.61 25.71
N ILE A 397 -0.26 18.04 25.42
CA ILE A 397 0.86 18.76 24.81
C ILE A 397 0.60 19.04 23.33
N ILE A 398 0.12 18.04 22.58
CA ILE A 398 -0.07 18.16 21.13
C ILE A 398 -1.44 18.72 20.72
N LYS A 399 -2.36 18.96 21.67
CA LYS A 399 -3.70 19.50 21.42
C LYS A 399 -3.69 20.74 20.52
N PRO A 400 -2.81 21.74 20.69
CA PRO A 400 -2.75 22.90 19.78
C PRO A 400 -2.46 22.56 18.32
N LEU A 401 -1.75 21.46 18.06
CA LEU A 401 -1.50 20.94 16.71
C LEU A 401 -2.72 20.20 16.20
N LEU A 402 -3.29 19.31 17.02
CA LEU A 402 -4.48 18.54 16.67
C LEU A 402 -5.67 19.42 16.25
N LEU A 403 -5.88 20.56 16.92
CA LEU A 403 -6.95 21.50 16.57
C LEU A 403 -6.78 22.15 15.19
N ARG A 404 -5.56 22.15 14.64
CA ARG A 404 -5.20 22.74 13.34
C ARG A 404 -4.80 21.68 12.31
N LEU A 405 -5.01 20.39 12.61
CA LEU A 405 -4.47 19.28 11.83
C LEU A 405 -5.12 19.14 10.45
N PHE A 406 -6.43 19.29 10.32
CA PHE A 406 -7.14 18.93 9.08
C PHE A 406 -6.72 19.70 7.83
N PRO A 407 -6.59 21.04 7.85
CA PRO A 407 -6.14 21.79 6.68
C PRO A 407 -4.74 21.35 6.20
N TRP A 408 -3.91 20.83 7.11
CA TRP A 408 -2.56 20.37 6.81
C TRP A 408 -2.56 18.91 6.34
N ILE A 409 -3.21 18.01 7.08
CA ILE A 409 -3.17 16.55 6.81
C ILE A 409 -3.88 16.19 5.50
N GLU A 410 -4.99 16.86 5.17
CA GLU A 410 -5.75 16.61 3.94
C GLU A 410 -5.05 17.15 2.69
N GLY A 411 -3.95 17.90 2.86
CA GLY A 411 -3.07 18.32 1.76
C GLY A 411 -2.14 17.21 1.26
N PHE A 412 -1.98 16.10 2.01
CA PHE A 412 -1.11 15.00 1.61
C PHE A 412 -1.87 13.92 0.83
N SER A 413 -1.20 13.36 -0.18
CA SER A 413 -1.67 12.17 -0.91
C SER A 413 -1.37 10.87 -0.16
N TRP A 414 -1.71 10.82 1.13
CA TRP A 414 -1.70 9.61 1.94
C TRP A 414 -2.92 8.72 1.59
N ASN A 415 -2.96 7.50 2.14
CA ASN A 415 -4.21 6.76 2.17
C ASN A 415 -5.23 7.56 3.02
N GLN A 416 -6.45 7.80 2.50
CA GLN A 416 -7.49 8.63 3.15
C GLN A 416 -7.86 8.14 4.57
N GLU A 417 -7.51 6.89 4.89
CA GLU A 417 -7.69 6.27 6.19
C GLU A 417 -7.06 7.06 7.35
N LEU A 418 -5.91 7.73 7.15
CA LEU A 418 -5.22 8.43 8.24
C LEU A 418 -5.97 9.68 8.73
N SER A 419 -6.59 10.43 7.83
CA SER A 419 -7.47 11.56 8.20
C SER A 419 -8.68 11.08 9.00
N ASN A 420 -9.19 9.89 8.67
CA ASN A 420 -10.27 9.27 9.43
C ASN A 420 -9.81 8.87 10.83
N ILE A 421 -8.63 8.27 10.98
CA ILE A 421 -8.06 7.94 12.31
C ILE A 421 -7.90 9.21 13.16
N ALA A 422 -7.35 10.29 12.58
CA ALA A 422 -7.22 11.57 13.27
C ALA A 422 -8.58 12.13 13.73
N ALA A 423 -9.61 12.02 12.89
CA ALA A 423 -10.97 12.44 13.22
C ALA A 423 -11.53 11.63 14.39
N GLN A 424 -11.32 10.30 14.39
CA GLN A 424 -11.72 9.42 15.49
C GLN A 424 -11.03 9.80 16.79
N TRP A 425 -9.71 10.06 16.78
CA TRP A 425 -8.97 10.48 17.96
C TRP A 425 -9.59 11.73 18.62
N LEU A 426 -9.94 12.73 17.81
CA LEU A 426 -10.56 13.97 18.31
C LEU A 426 -11.98 13.74 18.80
N GLY A 427 -12.72 12.84 18.14
CA GLY A 427 -13.99 12.32 18.64
C GLY A 427 -13.85 11.67 20.01
N PHE A 428 -12.90 10.74 20.19
CA PHE A 428 -12.62 10.10 21.46
C PHE A 428 -12.26 11.11 22.56
N MET A 429 -11.39 12.08 22.26
CA MET A 429 -11.02 13.15 23.19
C MET A 429 -12.21 14.03 23.61
N ARG A 430 -13.22 14.21 22.75
CA ARG A 430 -14.44 14.98 23.08
C ARG A 430 -15.46 14.13 23.85
N VAL A 431 -15.66 12.89 23.43
CA VAL A 431 -16.71 12.00 23.96
C VAL A 431 -16.35 11.48 25.35
N PHE A 432 -15.11 11.00 25.54
CA PHE A 432 -14.72 10.30 26.77
C PHE A 432 -13.87 11.15 27.72
N HIS A 433 -13.38 12.31 27.26
CA HIS A 433 -12.56 13.24 28.07
C HIS A 433 -13.05 14.69 27.96
N PRO A 434 -14.36 14.98 28.05
CA PRO A 434 -14.88 16.32 27.79
C PRO A 434 -14.29 17.38 28.74
N ASN A 435 -13.72 18.45 28.17
CA ASN A 435 -13.11 19.56 28.92
C ASN A 435 -11.93 19.20 29.85
N GLU A 436 -11.39 17.99 29.76
CA GLU A 436 -10.15 17.63 30.45
C GLU A 436 -8.92 18.26 29.76
N GLN A 437 -7.79 18.31 30.45
CA GLN A 437 -6.55 18.90 29.92
C GLN A 437 -6.11 18.24 28.60
N GLY A 438 -6.25 16.91 28.50
CA GLY A 438 -5.97 16.13 27.28
C GLY A 438 -7.19 15.90 26.38
N GLY A 439 -8.34 16.49 26.72
CA GLY A 439 -9.60 16.32 26.00
C GLY A 439 -10.02 17.55 25.21
N LEU A 440 -11.22 17.52 24.63
CA LEU A 440 -11.77 18.63 23.85
C LEU A 440 -13.02 19.24 24.48
N SER A 441 -13.16 20.56 24.33
CA SER A 441 -14.39 21.29 24.59
C SER A 441 -15.32 21.28 23.37
N GLN A 442 -16.57 21.70 23.59
CA GLN A 442 -17.57 21.86 22.52
C GLN A 442 -17.10 22.81 21.41
N VAL A 443 -16.51 23.94 21.79
CA VAL A 443 -16.06 24.97 20.83
C VAL A 443 -14.92 24.43 19.97
N GLU A 444 -13.98 23.72 20.59
CA GLU A 444 -12.85 23.09 19.93
C GLU A 444 -13.30 22.00 18.96
N MET A 445 -14.17 21.06 19.40
CA MET A 445 -14.67 20.00 18.54
C MET A 445 -15.44 20.55 17.34
N ARG A 446 -16.30 21.56 17.56
CA ARG A 446 -17.01 22.22 16.46
C ARG A 446 -16.05 22.87 15.48
N SER A 447 -14.99 23.54 15.96
CA SER A 447 -13.97 24.14 15.11
C SER A 447 -13.26 23.11 14.23
N VAL A 448 -12.91 21.96 14.82
CA VAL A 448 -12.30 20.83 14.11
C VAL A 448 -13.23 20.27 13.04
N LEU A 449 -14.50 19.99 13.36
CA LEU A 449 -15.50 19.49 12.40
C LEU A 449 -15.71 20.45 11.21
N ARG A 450 -15.57 21.75 11.44
CA ARG A 450 -15.63 22.78 10.40
C ARG A 450 -14.40 22.77 9.48
N ALA A 451 -13.25 22.33 9.98
CA ALA A 451 -12.00 22.29 9.23
C ALA A 451 -11.82 21.01 8.40
N MET A 452 -12.52 19.93 8.75
CA MET A 452 -12.54 18.68 7.98
C MET A 452 -13.16 18.86 6.58
N SER A 453 -12.66 18.13 5.60
CA SER A 453 -13.34 17.91 4.32
C SER A 453 -14.73 17.27 4.52
N ASP A 454 -15.57 17.35 3.48
CA ASP A 454 -16.89 16.69 3.51
C ASP A 454 -16.75 15.17 3.69
N GLU A 455 -15.77 14.55 3.01
CA GLU A 455 -15.52 13.11 3.11
C GLU A 455 -15.10 12.67 4.52
N THR A 456 -14.11 13.35 5.14
CA THR A 456 -13.68 13.05 6.51
C THR A 456 -14.82 13.23 7.51
N ARG A 457 -15.61 14.30 7.37
CA ARG A 457 -16.79 14.55 8.24
C ARG A 457 -17.84 13.45 8.09
N ASN A 458 -18.06 12.96 6.87
CA ASN A 458 -19.00 11.87 6.59
C ASN A 458 -18.53 10.54 7.18
N ARG A 459 -17.22 10.25 7.12
CA ARG A 459 -16.61 9.09 7.80
C ARG A 459 -16.67 9.21 9.32
N PHE A 460 -16.59 10.42 9.87
CA PHE A 460 -16.78 10.66 11.29
C PHE A 460 -18.20 10.33 11.76
N ILE A 461 -19.24 10.57 10.94
CA ILE A 461 -20.63 10.12 11.24
C ILE A 461 -20.68 8.60 11.35
N PHE A 462 -20.02 7.88 10.44
CA PHE A 462 -19.95 6.41 10.52
C PHE A 462 -19.31 5.94 11.84
N TRP A 463 -18.22 6.60 12.28
CA TRP A 463 -17.61 6.31 13.58
C TRP A 463 -18.55 6.60 14.76
N LEU A 464 -19.35 7.68 14.73
CA LEU A 464 -20.38 7.92 15.76
C LEU A 464 -21.39 6.77 15.85
N GLY A 465 -21.71 6.13 14.72
CA GLY A 465 -22.54 4.92 14.71
C GLY A 465 -21.92 3.77 15.49
N LEU A 466 -20.61 3.55 15.35
CA LEU A 466 -19.88 2.56 16.15
C LEU A 466 -19.89 2.92 17.64
N VAL A 467 -19.68 4.20 17.98
CA VAL A 467 -19.75 4.68 19.38
C VAL A 467 -21.12 4.40 20.00
N GLY A 468 -22.19 4.70 19.27
CA GLY A 468 -23.56 4.46 19.74
C GLY A 468 -23.87 2.99 19.98
N LYS A 469 -23.32 2.11 19.14
CA LYS A 469 -23.57 0.66 19.17
C LYS A 469 -22.70 -0.11 20.17
N GLU A 470 -21.42 0.25 20.29
CA GLU A 470 -20.43 -0.52 21.05
C GLU A 470 -20.34 -0.11 22.53
N ASN A 471 -21.01 0.98 22.94
CA ASN A 471 -21.04 1.45 24.32
C ASN A 471 -22.44 1.32 24.92
N GLU A 472 -22.51 0.93 26.20
CA GLU A 472 -23.76 0.92 26.96
C GLU A 472 -24.35 2.34 26.99
N ASN A 473 -25.64 2.49 26.65
CA ASN A 473 -26.31 3.79 26.46
C ASN A 473 -25.58 4.76 25.51
N GLY A 474 -24.71 4.27 24.61
CA GLY A 474 -23.84 5.11 23.79
C GLY A 474 -24.58 6.15 22.94
N TRP A 475 -25.79 5.83 22.47
CA TRP A 475 -26.63 6.79 21.77
C TRP A 475 -27.01 8.00 22.63
N ALA A 476 -27.51 7.75 23.84
CA ALA A 476 -28.01 8.78 24.76
C ALA A 476 -26.88 9.56 25.44
N GLU A 477 -25.82 8.86 25.85
CA GLU A 477 -24.73 9.44 26.64
C GLU A 477 -23.61 10.07 25.79
N HIS A 478 -23.44 9.64 24.53
CA HIS A 478 -22.30 10.07 23.72
C HIS A 478 -22.72 10.70 22.39
N VAL A 479 -23.52 10.00 21.58
CA VAL A 479 -23.81 10.43 20.22
C VAL A 479 -24.77 11.63 20.19
N ILE A 480 -25.89 11.56 20.91
CA ILE A 480 -26.90 12.63 20.94
C ILE A 480 -26.32 13.97 21.47
N PRO A 481 -25.57 14.00 22.59
CA PRO A 481 -24.91 15.21 23.07
C PRO A 481 -23.99 15.81 22.01
N LEU A 482 -23.13 15.01 21.37
CA LEU A 482 -22.22 15.49 20.34
C LEU A 482 -22.96 16.08 19.13
N ILE A 483 -24.02 15.43 18.66
CA ILE A 483 -24.85 15.92 17.55
C ILE A 483 -25.53 17.26 17.92
N ASN A 484 -26.02 17.39 19.15
CA ASN A 484 -26.76 18.58 19.58
C ASN A 484 -25.85 19.76 19.88
N GLU A 485 -24.73 19.49 20.53
CA GLU A 485 -23.81 20.47 21.05
C GLU A 485 -22.70 20.78 20.05
N ASP A 486 -22.04 19.80 19.46
CA ASP A 486 -20.77 20.02 18.77
C ASP A 486 -20.94 20.15 17.24
N TRP A 487 -21.94 19.47 16.66
CA TRP A 487 -22.09 19.39 15.20
C TRP A 487 -22.29 20.77 14.53
N PRO A 488 -21.58 21.06 13.41
CA PRO A 488 -21.74 22.32 12.68
C PRO A 488 -23.17 22.53 12.16
N ARG A 489 -23.75 23.71 12.42
CA ARG A 489 -25.16 24.03 12.10
C ARG A 489 -25.34 24.75 10.78
N GLU A 490 -24.26 25.25 10.19
CA GLU A 490 -24.24 26.05 8.98
C GLU A 490 -24.73 25.25 7.77
N ARG A 491 -25.46 25.90 6.87
CA ARG A 491 -26.05 25.27 5.68
C ARG A 491 -25.02 24.58 4.79
N ARG A 492 -23.78 25.10 4.73
CA ARG A 492 -22.70 24.56 3.89
C ARG A 492 -22.27 23.12 4.25
N TYR A 493 -22.60 22.65 5.45
CA TYR A 493 -22.26 21.31 5.92
C TYR A 493 -23.39 20.30 5.75
N ARG A 494 -24.51 20.73 5.17
CA ARG A 494 -25.66 19.88 4.92
C ARG A 494 -25.63 19.48 3.45
N THR A 495 -24.89 18.42 3.15
CA THR A 495 -24.63 17.92 1.80
C THR A 495 -25.39 16.62 1.53
N ALA A 496 -25.57 16.26 0.25
CA ALA A 496 -26.15 14.98 -0.12
C ALA A 496 -25.35 13.78 0.43
N ALA A 497 -24.02 13.90 0.48
CA ALA A 497 -23.14 12.88 1.07
C ALA A 497 -23.30 12.79 2.59
N SER A 498 -23.48 13.92 3.29
CA SER A 498 -23.80 13.92 4.71
C SER A 498 -25.13 13.23 5.01
N MET A 499 -26.15 13.46 4.16
CA MET A 499 -27.43 12.76 4.28
C MET A 499 -27.27 11.24 4.21
N ARG A 500 -26.36 10.74 3.34
CA ARG A 500 -26.09 9.29 3.22
C ARG A 500 -25.54 8.72 4.50
N SER A 501 -24.61 9.47 5.08
CA SER A 501 -23.92 9.07 6.30
C SER A 501 -24.88 9.09 7.50
N TRP A 502 -25.77 10.08 7.57
CA TRP A 502 -26.83 10.15 8.58
C TRP A 502 -27.83 9.00 8.48
N ILE A 503 -28.31 8.67 7.27
CA ILE A 503 -29.19 7.51 7.06
C ILE A 503 -28.46 6.23 7.47
N GLY A 504 -27.18 6.09 7.09
CA GLY A 504 -26.36 4.96 7.50
C GLY A 504 -26.26 4.80 9.02
N LEU A 505 -26.09 5.92 9.75
CA LEU A 505 -26.09 5.91 11.22
C LEU A 505 -27.45 5.49 11.79
N LEU A 506 -28.57 6.02 11.27
CA LEU A 506 -29.91 5.73 11.78
C LEU A 506 -30.29 4.26 11.67
N VAL A 507 -29.82 3.56 10.64
CA VAL A 507 -30.07 2.13 10.46
C VAL A 507 -29.58 1.30 11.65
N ASP A 508 -28.48 1.71 12.30
CA ASP A 508 -27.85 0.92 13.35
C ASP A 508 -28.37 1.29 14.77
N THR A 509 -29.39 2.14 14.87
CA THR A 509 -29.87 2.70 16.17
C THR A 509 -30.83 1.81 16.95
N GLY A 510 -31.48 0.83 16.30
CA GLY A 510 -32.49 -0.02 16.94
C GLY A 510 -33.58 0.81 17.65
N ASP A 511 -33.86 0.49 18.91
CA ASP A 511 -34.87 1.19 19.73
C ASP A 511 -34.55 2.67 19.98
N SER A 512 -33.29 3.08 19.80
CA SER A 512 -32.88 4.49 19.94
C SER A 512 -33.21 5.33 18.69
N PHE A 513 -33.80 4.74 17.64
CA PHE A 513 -34.09 5.43 16.38
C PHE A 513 -34.83 6.76 16.55
N PRO A 514 -35.95 6.84 17.31
CA PRO A 514 -36.69 8.10 17.44
C PRO A 514 -35.85 9.22 18.08
N ILE A 515 -35.12 8.91 19.16
CA ILE A 515 -34.36 9.91 19.90
C ILE A 515 -33.12 10.37 19.13
N VAL A 516 -32.47 9.48 18.38
CA VAL A 516 -31.31 9.82 17.55
C VAL A 516 -31.74 10.62 16.32
N TYR A 517 -32.83 10.22 15.66
CA TYR A 517 -33.43 10.98 14.57
C TYR A 517 -33.78 12.40 15.00
N GLU A 518 -34.43 12.56 16.16
CA GLU A 518 -34.79 13.87 16.70
C GLU A 518 -33.59 14.81 16.90
N ALA A 519 -32.44 14.27 17.35
CA ALA A 519 -31.21 15.06 17.49
C ALA A 519 -30.65 15.52 16.13
N MET A 520 -30.70 14.64 15.12
CA MET A 520 -30.10 14.89 13.80
C MET A 520 -31.04 15.54 12.78
N LYS A 521 -32.37 15.57 13.01
CA LYS A 521 -33.40 16.00 12.02
C LYS A 521 -33.15 17.38 11.40
N LYS A 522 -32.52 18.28 12.17
CA LYS A 522 -32.16 19.65 11.73
C LYS A 522 -31.05 19.69 10.67
N PHE A 523 -30.34 18.59 10.47
CA PHE A 523 -29.26 18.42 9.49
C PHE A 523 -29.69 17.68 8.23
N VAL A 524 -30.91 17.11 8.21
CA VAL A 524 -31.49 16.45 7.02
C VAL A 524 -31.65 17.46 5.89
N VAL A 525 -31.26 17.05 4.69
CA VAL A 525 -31.50 17.78 3.45
C VAL A 525 -32.31 16.92 2.49
N PRO A 526 -33.17 17.53 1.66
CA PRO A 526 -33.90 16.79 0.65
C PRO A 526 -32.95 16.31 -0.45
N VAL A 527 -32.97 15.00 -0.75
CA VAL A 527 -32.18 14.37 -1.80
C VAL A 527 -32.95 13.22 -2.43
N GLU A 528 -32.72 12.94 -3.71
CA GLU A 528 -33.42 11.85 -4.40
C GLU A 528 -33.10 10.50 -3.76
N THR A 529 -34.16 9.75 -3.43
CA THR A 529 -34.11 8.58 -2.55
C THR A 529 -33.38 7.37 -3.14
N ASN A 530 -33.17 7.31 -4.46
CA ASN A 530 -32.45 6.21 -5.13
C ASN A 530 -30.95 6.16 -4.78
N ASP A 531 -30.40 7.20 -4.17
CA ASP A 531 -28.98 7.31 -3.83
C ASP A 531 -28.63 6.78 -2.42
N TYR A 532 -29.59 6.16 -1.72
CA TYR A 532 -29.52 5.88 -0.29
C TYR A 532 -29.98 4.46 0.11
N PRO A 533 -29.40 3.87 1.17
CA PRO A 533 -29.70 2.50 1.57
C PRO A 533 -31.01 2.36 2.37
N PHE A 534 -32.10 2.99 1.90
CA PHE A 534 -33.42 2.90 2.54
C PHE A 534 -34.02 1.49 2.52
N TYR A 535 -33.47 0.57 1.71
CA TYR A 535 -33.86 -0.84 1.73
C TYR A 535 -33.72 -1.49 3.11
N ARG A 536 -32.90 -0.93 4.02
CA ARG A 536 -32.77 -1.42 5.41
C ARG A 536 -33.91 -0.98 6.33
N PHE A 537 -34.72 0.00 5.92
CA PHE A 537 -35.91 0.43 6.66
C PHE A 537 -37.11 -0.49 6.40
N THR A 538 -37.11 -1.20 5.27
CA THR A 538 -38.24 -2.02 4.81
C THR A 538 -38.00 -3.53 4.91
N ARG A 539 -36.75 -3.97 5.10
CA ARG A 539 -36.40 -5.40 5.15
C ARG A 539 -36.08 -5.86 6.56
N GLU A 540 -36.59 -7.04 6.89
CA GLU A 540 -36.14 -7.82 8.03
C GLU A 540 -34.71 -8.30 7.78
N ILE A 541 -33.82 -8.06 8.74
CA ILE A 541 -32.40 -8.44 8.64
C ILE A 541 -32.01 -9.06 9.98
N ARG A 542 -31.48 -10.29 9.95
CA ARG A 542 -31.03 -11.02 11.15
C ARG A 542 -32.13 -11.15 12.22
N ASP A 543 -33.36 -11.45 11.79
CA ASP A 543 -34.53 -11.65 12.65
C ASP A 543 -34.96 -10.39 13.46
N GLU A 544 -34.45 -9.20 13.08
CA GLU A 544 -34.90 -7.91 13.61
C GLU A 544 -35.96 -7.30 12.68
N MET A 545 -37.09 -6.89 13.28
CA MET A 545 -38.16 -6.22 12.53
C MET A 545 -37.66 -4.92 11.89
N PRO A 546 -38.17 -4.55 10.69
CA PRO A 546 -37.77 -3.32 10.03
C PRO A 546 -38.08 -2.08 10.90
N ILE A 547 -37.18 -1.07 10.89
CA ILE A 547 -37.36 0.20 11.63
C ILE A 547 -38.72 0.85 11.34
N THR A 548 -39.21 0.74 10.11
CA THR A 548 -40.52 1.29 9.73
C THR A 548 -41.69 0.62 10.44
N VAL A 549 -41.59 -0.68 10.78
CA VAL A 549 -42.61 -1.40 11.54
C VAL A 549 -42.59 -0.96 13.01
N LEU A 550 -41.40 -0.77 13.58
CA LEU A 550 -41.24 -0.35 14.98
C LEU A 550 -41.62 1.12 15.20
N PHE A 551 -41.27 2.00 14.25
CA PHE A 551 -41.41 3.45 14.37
C PHE A 551 -41.97 4.09 13.08
N PRO A 552 -43.25 3.80 12.71
CA PRO A 552 -43.83 4.25 11.45
C PRO A 552 -43.98 5.76 11.35
N GLU A 553 -44.38 6.44 12.44
CA GLU A 553 -44.53 7.90 12.44
C GLU A 553 -43.19 8.63 12.30
N THR A 554 -42.16 8.18 13.03
CA THR A 554 -40.81 8.74 12.93
C THR A 554 -40.22 8.50 11.54
N THR A 555 -40.43 7.32 10.97
CA THR A 555 -40.03 7.00 9.60
C THR A 555 -40.72 7.93 8.60
N LEU A 556 -42.02 8.18 8.76
CA LEU A 556 -42.78 9.09 7.90
C LEU A 556 -42.20 10.52 7.93
N ASP A 557 -41.84 11.02 9.12
CA ASP A 557 -41.20 12.32 9.25
C ASP A 557 -39.83 12.38 8.53
N LEU A 558 -39.01 11.33 8.70
CA LEU A 558 -37.72 11.20 8.02
C LEU A 558 -37.89 11.21 6.49
N MET A 559 -38.78 10.36 5.95
CA MET A 559 -39.04 10.28 4.51
C MET A 559 -39.53 11.62 3.97
N ASN A 560 -40.44 12.28 4.69
CA ASN A 560 -40.98 13.58 4.29
C ASN A 560 -39.89 14.65 4.21
N ARG A 561 -38.97 14.70 5.18
CA ARG A 561 -37.85 15.66 5.16
C ARG A 561 -36.76 15.32 4.15
N ALA A 562 -36.48 14.04 3.97
CA ALA A 562 -35.44 13.54 3.07
C ALA A 562 -35.85 13.61 1.59
N THR A 563 -37.15 13.61 1.28
CA THR A 563 -37.64 13.60 -0.11
C THR A 563 -37.81 15.05 -0.63
N PRO A 564 -37.24 15.40 -1.80
CA PRO A 564 -37.41 16.71 -2.42
C PRO A 564 -38.86 17.00 -2.80
N GLN A 565 -39.17 18.26 -3.11
CA GLN A 565 -40.53 18.66 -3.50
C GLN A 565 -40.93 18.16 -4.90
N VAL A 566 -39.95 17.79 -5.72
CA VAL A 566 -40.14 17.25 -7.06
C VAL A 566 -39.12 16.12 -7.23
N LEU A 567 -39.56 14.99 -7.75
CA LEU A 567 -38.70 13.87 -8.13
C LEU A 567 -38.35 14.00 -9.61
N THR A 568 -37.06 13.94 -9.96
CA THR A 568 -36.65 13.88 -11.38
C THR A 568 -36.57 12.44 -11.89
N ARG A 569 -36.64 11.45 -10.98
CA ARG A 569 -36.59 10.01 -11.26
C ARG A 569 -37.57 9.25 -10.36
N PRO A 570 -38.20 8.17 -10.84
CA PRO A 570 -39.04 7.31 -10.01
C PRO A 570 -38.25 6.73 -8.84
N SER A 571 -38.83 6.75 -7.64
CA SER A 571 -38.21 6.16 -6.45
C SER A 571 -38.58 4.69 -6.29
N TYR A 572 -37.58 3.82 -6.13
CA TYR A 572 -37.85 2.38 -5.92
C TYR A 572 -38.15 2.02 -4.46
N GLU A 573 -37.60 2.76 -3.50
CA GLU A 573 -37.73 2.45 -2.07
C GLU A 573 -38.85 3.23 -1.39
N LEU A 574 -39.15 4.47 -1.81
CA LEU A 574 -40.21 5.29 -1.21
C LEU A 574 -41.60 4.60 -1.24
N PRO A 575 -42.06 4.00 -2.36
CA PRO A 575 -43.36 3.32 -2.39
C PRO A 575 -43.44 2.16 -1.40
N LYS A 576 -42.33 1.42 -1.21
CA LYS A 576 -42.27 0.29 -0.27
C LYS A 576 -42.35 0.75 1.18
N VAL A 577 -41.66 1.85 1.51
CA VAL A 577 -41.74 2.44 2.85
C VAL A 577 -43.17 2.91 3.13
N LEU A 578 -43.82 3.59 2.18
CA LEU A 578 -45.20 4.06 2.36
C LEU A 578 -46.20 2.90 2.49
N ALA A 579 -46.07 1.85 1.68
CA ALA A 579 -46.90 0.65 1.81
C ALA A 579 -46.76 0.02 3.19
N LEU A 580 -45.52 -0.13 3.69
CA LEU A 580 -45.25 -0.69 5.00
C LEU A 580 -45.80 0.19 6.15
N ILE A 581 -45.74 1.52 6.01
CA ILE A 581 -46.37 2.45 6.96
C ILE A 581 -47.89 2.27 6.97
N ALA A 582 -48.52 2.19 5.79
CA ALA A 582 -49.97 2.01 5.67
C ALA A 582 -50.45 0.67 6.25
N GLU A 583 -49.65 -0.39 6.11
CA GLU A 583 -49.91 -1.71 6.71
C GLU A 583 -49.77 -1.69 8.24
N THR A 584 -48.74 -1.00 8.74
CA THR A 584 -48.39 -1.00 10.17
C THR A 584 -49.27 -0.05 10.99
N GLU A 585 -49.49 1.18 10.52
CA GLU A 585 -50.26 2.22 11.20
C GLU A 585 -51.21 2.93 10.20
N PRO A 586 -52.39 2.33 9.91
CA PRO A 586 -53.30 2.82 8.88
C PRO A 586 -53.77 4.26 9.07
N ASN A 587 -53.77 4.77 10.30
CA ASN A 587 -54.16 6.14 10.63
C ASN A 587 -53.23 7.18 9.96
N LEU A 588 -51.97 6.82 9.70
CA LEU A 588 -51.00 7.71 9.04
C LEU A 588 -51.28 7.92 7.55
N THR A 589 -52.15 7.12 6.92
CA THR A 589 -52.51 7.31 5.50
C THR A 589 -53.26 8.63 5.24
N SER A 590 -53.89 9.18 6.29
CA SER A 590 -54.54 10.50 6.25
C SER A 590 -53.61 11.64 6.68
N ASP A 591 -52.36 11.36 7.08
CA ASP A 591 -51.39 12.37 7.48
C ASP A 591 -50.95 13.21 6.26
N PRO A 592 -50.88 14.56 6.36
CA PRO A 592 -50.43 15.41 5.26
C PRO A 592 -49.06 15.04 4.69
N ARG A 593 -48.15 14.51 5.53
CA ARG A 593 -46.82 14.03 5.11
C ARG A 593 -46.93 12.80 4.23
N TYR A 594 -47.82 11.86 4.57
CA TYR A 594 -48.08 10.67 3.77
C TYR A 594 -48.70 11.04 2.43
N LEU A 595 -49.74 11.88 2.45
CA LEU A 595 -50.45 12.34 1.26
C LEU A 595 -49.51 13.07 0.28
N ARG A 596 -48.57 13.88 0.79
CA ARG A 596 -47.53 14.50 -0.04
C ARG A 596 -46.64 13.45 -0.72
N LEU A 597 -46.15 12.47 0.04
CA LEU A 597 -45.19 11.50 -0.48
C LEU A 597 -45.83 10.53 -1.48
N ILE A 598 -47.08 10.11 -1.25
CA ILE A 598 -47.80 9.23 -2.18
C ILE A 598 -48.15 9.95 -3.49
N ASP A 599 -48.56 11.22 -3.43
CA ASP A 599 -48.80 12.05 -4.63
C ASP A 599 -47.52 12.19 -5.48
N LEU A 600 -46.34 12.32 -4.84
CA LEU A 600 -45.06 12.33 -5.56
C LEU A 600 -44.76 11.00 -6.25
N VAL A 601 -45.08 9.87 -5.62
CA VAL A 601 -44.90 8.53 -6.20
C VAL A 601 -45.85 8.31 -7.38
N GLU A 602 -47.10 8.78 -7.29
CA GLU A 602 -48.10 8.62 -8.36
C GLU A 602 -47.82 9.51 -9.58
N ARG A 603 -47.11 10.64 -9.38
CA ARG A 603 -46.75 11.58 -10.45
C ARG A 603 -45.38 11.32 -11.10
N SER A 604 -44.50 10.56 -10.46
CA SER A 604 -43.17 10.19 -10.96
C SER A 604 -43.21 8.98 -11.86
#